data_AF-A0A1B6FD54-F1
#
_entry.id   AF-A0A1B6FD54-F1
#
_cell.length_a   1.000
_cell.length_b   1.000
_cell.length_c   1.000
_cell.angle_alpha   90.00
_cell.angle_beta   90.00
_cell.angle_gamma   90.00
#
_symmetry.space_group_name_H-M   'P 1'
#
loop_
_entity.id
_entity.type
_entity.pdbx_description
1 polymer ?
#
loop_
_entity_poly.entity_id
_entity_poly.type
_entity_poly.pdbx_seq_one_letter_code
_entity_poly.pdbx_strand_id
1 'polypeptide(L)'
;LLGLVHLFGNPPLILATTFGSPQWMTFPAGNIFNPAYIPSMITCSGQYMTFYERFFNTFNYIFLEWYQRFISDPFQDRLMREVLRSDLPHVRDIAKQSNIIIVNHHFA
;
A
#
# COMPACT_ATOMS: atom_id res chain seq x y z
N LEU A 1 1.70 -3.76 12.69
CA LEU A 1 3.15 -3.62 12.96
C LEU A 1 3.62 -2.16 13.00
N LEU A 2 3.10 -1.27 12.15
CA LEU A 2 3.51 0.15 12.10
C LEU A 2 3.43 0.88 13.45
N GLY A 3 2.48 0.57 14.32
CA GLY A 3 2.40 1.18 15.67
C GLY A 3 3.61 0.96 16.58
N LEU A 4 4.42 -0.06 16.31
CA LEU A 4 5.66 -0.29 17.06
C LEU A 4 6.68 0.84 16.85
N VAL A 5 6.65 1.50 15.69
CA VAL A 5 7.57 2.61 15.36
C VAL A 5 7.49 3.69 16.44
N HIS A 6 6.28 4.05 16.86
CA HIS A 6 6.11 5.07 17.89
C HIS A 6 6.57 4.60 19.27
N LEU A 7 6.33 3.33 19.61
CA LEU A 7 6.74 2.74 20.89
C LEU A 7 8.27 2.75 21.07
N PHE A 8 9.02 2.61 19.97
CA PHE A 8 10.49 2.61 19.98
C PHE A 8 11.12 3.99 19.77
N GLY A 9 10.35 5.08 19.90
CA GLY A 9 10.87 6.45 19.78
C GLY A 9 11.01 6.94 18.34
N ASN A 10 10.22 6.41 17.40
CA ASN A 10 10.18 6.79 15.98
C ASN A 10 11.52 6.62 15.24
N PRO A 11 12.11 5.40 15.21
CA PRO A 11 13.31 5.14 14.42
C PRO A 11 13.02 5.28 12.92
N PRO A 12 14.07 5.39 12.06
CA PRO A 12 13.90 5.36 10.61
C PRO A 12 13.12 4.14 10.14
N LEU A 13 12.07 4.35 9.34
CA LEU A 13 11.20 3.29 8.85
C LEU A 13 11.55 2.90 7.41
N ILE A 14 11.69 1.59 7.19
CA ILE A 14 11.82 0.98 5.86
C ILE A 14 10.61 0.07 5.66
N LEU A 15 9.86 0.28 4.58
CA LEU A 15 8.79 -0.62 4.18
C LEU A 15 9.36 -1.67 3.21
N ALA A 16 8.91 -2.91 3.33
CA ALA A 16 9.30 -3.98 2.43
C ALA A 16 8.09 -4.82 2.06
N THR A 17 8.03 -5.24 0.80
CA THR A 17 6.99 -6.16 0.29
C THR A 17 7.63 -7.26 -0.54
N THR A 18 7.11 -8.47 -0.38
CA THR A 18 7.51 -9.65 -1.17
C THR A 18 6.86 -9.69 -2.56
N PHE A 19 5.86 -8.83 -2.79
CA PHE A 19 5.13 -8.72 -4.05
C PHE A 19 5.63 -7.56 -4.90
N GLY A 20 5.18 -7.52 -6.16
CA GLY A 20 5.26 -6.32 -7.00
C GLY A 20 4.66 -5.11 -6.30
N SER A 21 5.10 -3.91 -6.67
CA SER A 21 4.72 -2.65 -6.00
C SER A 21 3.20 -2.54 -5.85
N PRO A 22 2.64 -2.66 -4.62
CA PRO A 22 1.22 -2.53 -4.40
C PRO A 22 0.79 -1.09 -4.63
N GLN A 23 -0.37 -0.93 -5.24
CA GLN A 23 -0.95 0.39 -5.52
C GLN A 23 -1.01 1.30 -4.29
N TRP A 24 -1.37 0.77 -3.10
CA TRP A 24 -1.43 1.54 -1.86
C TRP A 24 -0.06 1.93 -1.28
N MET A 25 1.04 1.29 -1.70
CA MET A 25 2.41 1.68 -1.33
C MET A 25 2.96 2.79 -2.23
N THR A 26 2.38 2.96 -3.42
CA THR A 26 2.77 3.98 -4.40
C THR A 26 2.53 5.39 -3.85
N PHE A 27 1.43 5.61 -3.11
CA PHE A 27 1.10 6.91 -2.55
C PHE A 27 2.06 7.36 -1.42
N PRO A 28 2.40 6.52 -0.41
CA PRO A 28 3.48 6.82 0.53
C PRO A 28 4.83 7.10 -0.15
N ALA A 29 5.12 6.45 -1.27
CA ALA A 29 6.34 6.69 -2.06
C ALA A 29 6.30 7.99 -2.89
N GLY A 30 5.18 8.72 -2.91
CA GLY A 30 4.98 9.89 -3.78
C GLY A 30 4.92 9.55 -5.27
N ASN A 31 4.70 8.29 -5.63
CA ASN A 31 4.66 7.83 -7.01
C ASN A 31 3.19 7.79 -7.52
N ILE A 32 3.01 7.88 -8.84
CA ILE A 32 1.70 7.86 -9.49
C ILE A 32 1.43 6.44 -10.00
N PHE A 33 0.30 5.86 -9.60
CA PHE A 33 -0.19 4.59 -10.15
C PHE A 33 -1.31 4.85 -11.16
N ASN A 34 -1.06 4.57 -12.44
CA ASN A 34 -2.09 4.70 -13.48
C ASN A 34 -2.55 3.30 -13.96
N PRO A 35 -3.79 2.88 -13.64
CA PRO A 35 -4.27 1.55 -13.99
C PRO A 35 -4.52 1.36 -15.49
N ALA A 36 -4.47 2.43 -16.30
CA ALA A 36 -4.62 2.31 -17.74
C ALA A 36 -3.40 1.66 -18.42
N TYR A 37 -2.23 1.67 -17.79
CA TYR A 37 -1.01 1.08 -18.34
C TYR A 37 -0.14 0.34 -17.32
N ILE A 38 -0.37 0.51 -16.02
CA ILE A 38 0.30 -0.27 -14.96
C ILE A 38 -0.62 -1.42 -14.54
N PRO A 39 -0.26 -2.68 -14.80
CA PRO A 39 -1.05 -3.81 -14.32
C PRO A 39 -1.01 -3.86 -12.79
N SER A 40 -2.18 -4.09 -12.20
CA SER A 40 -2.33 -4.32 -10.77
C SER A 40 -1.69 -5.66 -10.41
N MET A 41 -1.05 -5.73 -9.24
CA MET A 41 -0.41 -6.96 -8.78
C MET A 41 -1.38 -8.14 -8.58
N ILE A 42 -2.69 -7.89 -8.55
CA ILE A 42 -3.74 -8.92 -8.42
C ILE A 42 -4.36 -9.33 -9.76
N THR A 43 -3.99 -8.68 -10.87
CA THR A 43 -4.46 -9.06 -12.21
C THR A 43 -3.38 -9.88 -12.92
N CYS A 44 -3.79 -10.84 -13.76
CA CYS A 44 -2.88 -11.59 -14.62
C CYS A 44 -2.48 -10.82 -15.90
N SER A 45 -2.69 -9.50 -15.90
CA SER A 45 -2.44 -8.65 -17.06
C SER A 45 -0.95 -8.41 -17.24
N GLY A 46 -0.45 -8.63 -18.46
CA GLY A 46 0.94 -8.35 -18.81
C GLY A 46 1.22 -6.86 -19.03
N GLN A 47 2.44 -6.53 -19.49
CA GLN A 47 2.82 -5.16 -19.85
C GLN A 47 1.94 -4.57 -20.97
N TYR A 48 1.40 -5.42 -21.85
CA TYR A 48 0.50 -5.03 -22.92
C TYR A 48 -0.93 -5.45 -22.59
N MET A 49 -1.75 -4.49 -22.17
CA MET A 49 -3.18 -4.70 -21.88
C MET A 49 -4.06 -4.25 -23.04
N THR A 50 -4.97 -5.13 -23.45
CA THR A 50 -6.13 -4.81 -24.29
C THR A 50 -7.08 -3.84 -23.59
N PHE A 51 -8.02 -3.25 -24.32
CA PHE A 51 -9.01 -2.33 -23.74
C PHE A 51 -9.81 -2.96 -22.58
N TYR A 52 -10.24 -4.21 -22.73
CA TYR A 52 -10.99 -4.93 -21.69
C TYR A 52 -10.14 -5.21 -20.45
N GLU A 53 -8.87 -5.58 -20.63
CA GLU A 53 -7.94 -5.78 -19.52
C GLU A 53 -7.68 -4.47 -18.77
N ARG A 54 -7.53 -3.34 -19.48
CA ARG A 54 -7.40 -2.01 -18.85
C ARG A 54 -8.64 -1.64 -18.03
N PHE A 55 -9.83 -1.94 -18.53
CA PHE A 55 -11.08 -1.70 -17.81
C PHE A 55 -11.14 -2.52 -16.53
N PHE A 56 -10.88 -3.82 -16.61
CA PHE A 56 -10.89 -4.70 -15.45
C PHE A 56 -9.77 -4.34 -14.45
N ASN A 57 -8.58 -3.99 -14.94
CA ASN A 57 -7.47 -3.53 -14.12
C ASN A 57 -7.82 -2.24 -13.36
N THR A 58 -8.47 -1.29 -14.03
CA THR A 58 -8.95 -0.05 -13.41
C THR A 58 -10.04 -0.31 -12.37
N PHE A 59 -10.98 -1.21 -12.66
CA PHE A 59 -11.98 -1.63 -11.68
C PHE A 59 -11.33 -2.24 -10.43
N ASN A 60 -10.37 -3.15 -10.61
CA ASN A 60 -9.63 -3.75 -9.50
C ASN A 60 -8.83 -2.71 -8.72
N TYR A 61 -8.22 -1.74 -9.40
CA TYR A 61 -7.52 -0.64 -8.74
C TYR A 61 -8.45 0.15 -7.82
N ILE A 62 -9.60 0.60 -8.35
CA ILE A 62 -10.58 1.37 -7.57
C ILE A 62 -11.09 0.54 -6.38
N PHE A 63 -11.41 -0.73 -6.61
CA PHE A 63 -11.88 -1.62 -5.55
C PHE A 63 -10.84 -1.80 -4.45
N LEU A 64 -9.57 -2.00 -4.81
CA LEU A 64 -8.51 -2.26 -3.84
C LEU A 64 -8.12 -1.01 -3.06
N GLU A 65 -8.06 0.16 -3.71
CA GLU A 65 -7.90 1.45 -3.02
C GLU A 65 -9.06 1.73 -2.06
N TRP A 66 -10.30 1.45 -2.48
CA TRP A 66 -11.47 1.56 -1.61
C TRP A 66 -11.37 0.62 -0.41
N TYR A 67 -11.06 -0.66 -0.64
CA TYR A 67 -10.94 -1.66 0.41
C TYR A 67 -9.81 -1.29 1.40
N GLN A 68 -8.66 -0.85 0.88
CA GLN A 68 -7.55 -0.42 1.71
C GLN A 68 -7.96 0.75 2.61
N ARG A 69 -8.56 1.79 2.02
CA ARG A 69 -8.89 3.03 2.72
C ARG A 69 -10.02 2.89 3.73
N PHE A 70 -11.06 2.11 3.41
CA PHE A 70 -12.27 2.05 4.22
C PHE A 70 -12.38 0.80 5.09
N ILE A 71 -11.64 -0.27 4.79
CA ILE A 71 -11.69 -1.52 5.56
C ILE A 71 -10.36 -1.78 6.26
N SER A 72 -9.25 -1.86 5.52
CA SER A 72 -7.96 -2.27 6.10
C SER A 72 -7.34 -1.19 6.99
N ASP A 73 -7.26 0.07 6.52
CA ASP A 73 -6.65 1.16 7.29
C ASP A 73 -7.37 1.37 8.65
N PRO A 74 -8.72 1.48 8.72
CA PRO A 74 -9.41 1.63 10.01
C PRO A 74 -9.30 0.41 10.91
N PHE A 75 -9.31 -0.80 10.33
CA PHE A 75 -9.11 -2.04 11.10
C PHE A 75 -7.72 -2.07 11.75
N GLN A 76 -6.68 -1.72 11.00
CA GLN A 76 -5.31 -1.65 11.51
C GLN A 76 -5.16 -0.56 12.58
N ASP A 77 -5.74 0.63 12.37
CA ASP A 77 -5.69 1.72 13.34
C ASP A 77 -6.37 1.33 14.66
N ARG A 78 -7.54 0.69 14.59
CA ARG A 78 -8.26 0.17 15.76
C ARG A 78 -7.44 -0.88 16.50
N LEU A 79 -6.94 -1.89 15.81
CA LEU A 79 -6.14 -2.97 16.41
C LEU A 79 -4.89 -2.42 17.09
N MET A 80 -4.26 -1.43 16.46
CA MET A 80 -3.07 -0.77 16.98
C MET A 80 -3.36 -0.02 18.29
N ARG A 81 -4.46 0.74 18.35
CA ARG A 81 -4.90 1.43 19.57
C ARG A 81 -5.28 0.47 20.70
N GLU A 82 -5.97 -0.62 20.38
CA GLU A 82 -6.38 -1.63 21.37
C GLU A 82 -5.17 -2.34 22.01
N VAL A 83 -4.16 -2.70 21.21
CA VAL A 83 -2.99 -3.45 21.69
C VAL A 83 -1.96 -2.53 22.37
N LEU A 84 -1.65 -1.37 21.79
CA LEU A 84 -0.57 -0.50 22.26
C LEU A 84 -1.03 0.54 23.29
N ARG A 85 -2.35 0.72 23.47
CA ARG A 85 -2.98 1.65 24.44
C ARG A 85 -2.33 3.04 24.52
N SER A 86 -1.82 3.53 23.39
CA SER A 86 -1.16 4.82 23.25
C SER A 86 -1.88 5.66 22.21
N ASP A 87 -1.77 6.98 22.36
CA ASP A 87 -2.27 7.92 21.35
C ASP A 87 -1.34 7.91 20.15
N LEU A 88 -1.67 7.05 19.18
CA LEU A 88 -0.86 6.82 17.99
C LEU A 88 -1.42 7.62 16.80
N PRO A 89 -0.55 8.17 15.94
CA PRO A 89 -0.97 8.75 14.68
C PRO A 89 -1.60 7.67 13.79
N HIS A 90 -2.43 8.12 12.84
CA HIS A 90 -3.10 7.20 11.92
C HIS A 90 -2.10 6.34 11.14
N VAL A 91 -2.42 5.07 10.91
CA VAL A 91 -1.53 4.09 10.24
C VAL A 91 -0.91 4.62 8.93
N ARG A 92 -1.68 5.33 8.09
CA ARG A 92 -1.17 5.92 6.84
C ARG A 92 -0.10 6.98 7.08
N ASP A 93 -0.21 7.76 8.16
CA ASP A 93 0.75 8.81 8.46
C ASP A 93 2.06 8.23 8.97
N ILE A 94 2.01 7.12 9.71
CA ILE A 94 3.20 6.34 10.06
C ILE A 94 3.86 5.78 8.78
N ALA A 95 3.07 5.22 7.86
CA ALA A 95 3.61 4.67 6.61
C ALA A 95 4.31 5.74 5.74
N LYS A 96 3.82 6.99 5.73
CA LYS A 96 4.46 8.12 5.03
C LYS A 96 5.80 8.54 5.62
N GLN A 97 6.13 8.16 6.85
CA GLN A 97 7.45 8.43 7.45
C GLN A 97 8.54 7.52 6.87
N SER A 98 8.18 6.52 6.07
CA SER A 98 9.17 5.66 5.42
C SER A 98 9.90 6.41 4.32
N ASN A 99 11.23 6.46 4.43
CA ASN A 99 12.08 7.07 3.41
C ASN A 99 12.41 6.09 2.28
N ILE A 100 12.29 4.79 2.54
CA ILE A 100 12.64 3.71 1.61
C ILE A 100 11.52 2.67 1.62
N ILE A 101 11.09 2.31 0.41
CA ILE A 101 10.18 1.18 0.19
C ILE A 101 10.89 0.18 -0.73
N ILE A 102 11.13 -1.01 -0.21
CA ILE A 102 11.71 -2.13 -0.94
C ILE A 102 10.57 -2.94 -1.55
N VAL A 103 10.50 -2.96 -2.87
CA VAL A 103 9.49 -3.71 -3.63
C VAL A 103 10.15 -4.83 -4.42
N ASN A 104 9.47 -5.97 -4.52
CA ASN A 104 9.93 -7.07 -5.35
C ASN A 104 9.50 -6.84 -6.80
N HIS A 105 10.36 -6.23 -7.61
CA HIS A 105 10.08 -5.96 -9.01
C HIS A 105 10.97 -6.84 -9.90
N HIS A 106 10.40 -7.90 -10.46
CA HIS A 106 11.08 -8.77 -11.43
C HIS A 106 10.64 -8.38 -12.85
N PHE A 107 11.60 -8.11 -13.74
CA PHE A 107 11.38 -7.99 -15.18
C PHE A 107 11.84 -9.30 -15.81
N ALA A 108 10.94 -10.24 -16.06
CA ALA A 108 11.18 -11.34 -17.00
C ALA A 108 9.88 -11.70 -17.71
#